data_AF-A0A9P8I295-F1
#
_entry.id   AF-A0A9P8I295-F1
#
_cell.length_a   1.000
_cell.length_b   1.000
_cell.length_c   1.000
_cell.angle_alpha   90.00
_cell.angle_beta   90.00
_cell.angle_gamma   90.00
#
_symmetry.space_group_name_H-M   'P 1'
#
loop_
_entity.id
_entity.type
_entity.pdbx_description
1 polymer ?
#
loop_
_entity_poly.entity_id
_entity_poly.type
_entity_poly.pdbx_seq_one_letter_code
_entity_poly.pdbx_strand_id
1 'polypeptide(L)'
;MESIRSIFWKPDPAAQLRKCNQLIRTNIRKLDRDIVQLKTVEQKTKALILQSSKRAQRSPNQAKQASAETRIFARELIRIRKQSQRLATSKAQLQSVSMQVNEAFAVRKIEGSIRASTGIMKDVNSLVRLPELTGTMRELSQELVKAGIIEEMVADSLPDDELLEGEDEEAEAEVEKVLGEVLQGRLGKVENKRVEEKPVQETPEEEEEDQEMVLEEMRGRLEALKS
;
A
#
# COMPACT_ATOMS: atom_id res chain seq x y z
N MET A 1 9.05 3.25 -46.87
CA MET A 1 8.36 4.39 -47.53
C MET A 1 7.93 5.50 -46.55
N GLU A 2 8.07 5.35 -45.23
CA GLU A 2 7.58 6.36 -44.26
C GLU A 2 8.57 7.52 -43.99
N SER A 3 9.87 7.31 -44.24
CA SER A 3 10.96 8.21 -43.84
C SER A 3 11.11 9.51 -44.65
N ILE A 4 10.58 9.57 -45.88
CA ILE A 4 10.66 10.78 -46.73
C ILE A 4 9.39 11.65 -46.57
N ARG A 5 8.23 11.04 -46.24
CA ARG A 5 6.99 11.79 -45.98
C ARG A 5 6.96 12.44 -44.59
N SER A 6 7.64 11.86 -43.60
CA SER A 6 7.69 12.40 -42.23
C SER A 6 8.47 13.72 -42.08
N ILE A 7 9.27 14.10 -43.08
CA ILE A 7 10.07 15.34 -43.09
C ILE A 7 9.24 16.53 -43.61
N PHE A 8 8.29 16.29 -44.50
CA PHE A 8 7.47 17.34 -45.13
C PHE A 8 6.02 17.42 -44.60
N TRP A 9 5.53 16.39 -43.92
CA TRP A 9 4.18 16.36 -43.34
C TRP A 9 4.20 16.02 -41.85
N LYS A 10 3.36 16.70 -41.07
CA LYS A 10 3.12 16.41 -39.65
C LYS A 10 2.85 14.89 -39.47
N PRO A 11 3.30 14.27 -38.38
CA PRO A 11 3.13 12.84 -38.18
C PRO A 11 1.65 12.44 -38.29
N ASP A 12 1.38 11.31 -38.95
CA ASP A 12 0.02 10.77 -39.08
C ASP A 12 -0.62 10.62 -37.70
N PRO A 13 -1.75 11.30 -37.40
CA PRO A 13 -2.42 11.23 -36.10
C PRO A 13 -2.79 9.80 -35.72
N ALA A 14 -3.13 8.95 -36.69
CA ALA A 14 -3.44 7.54 -36.42
C ALA A 14 -2.19 6.74 -36.02
N ALA A 15 -1.03 7.03 -36.62
CA ALA A 15 0.24 6.46 -36.20
C ALA A 15 0.64 6.92 -34.78
N GLN A 16 0.48 8.21 -34.46
CA GLN A 16 0.76 8.74 -33.12
C GLN A 16 -0.12 8.09 -32.04
N LEU A 17 -1.43 7.97 -32.30
CA LEU A 17 -2.36 7.31 -31.39
C LEU A 17 -1.99 5.83 -31.17
N ARG A 18 -1.65 5.11 -32.24
CA ARG A 18 -1.20 3.70 -32.14
C ARG A 18 0.05 3.58 -31.27
N LYS A 19 1.04 4.46 -31.47
CA LYS A 19 2.28 4.47 -30.68
C LYS A 19 2.01 4.77 -29.20
N CYS A 20 1.22 5.80 -28.89
CA CYS A 20 0.85 6.14 -27.51
C CYS A 20 0.11 4.97 -26.83
N ASN A 21 -0.89 4.39 -27.50
CA ASN A 21 -1.63 3.24 -26.98
C ASN A 21 -0.74 2.00 -26.79
N GLN A 22 0.24 1.77 -27.67
CA GLN A 22 1.19 0.66 -27.53
C GLN A 22 2.09 0.86 -26.29
N LEU A 23 2.63 2.07 -26.10
CA LEU A 23 3.44 2.40 -24.92
C LEU A 23 2.63 2.21 -23.64
N ILE A 24 1.42 2.78 -23.56
CA ILE A 24 0.56 2.68 -22.37
C ILE A 24 0.21 1.23 -22.06
N ARG A 25 -0.25 0.45 -23.06
CA ARG A 25 -0.61 -0.97 -22.86
C ARG A 25 0.57 -1.83 -22.43
N THR A 26 1.77 -1.55 -22.93
CA THR A 26 2.98 -2.30 -22.54
C THR A 26 3.31 -2.07 -21.07
N ASN A 27 3.19 -0.82 -20.60
CA ASN A 27 3.42 -0.47 -19.20
C ASN A 27 2.34 -1.02 -18.26
N ILE A 28 1.06 -0.97 -18.64
CA ILE A 28 -0.03 -1.59 -17.86
C ILE A 28 0.26 -3.08 -17.63
N ARG A 29 0.66 -3.82 -18.69
CA ARG A 29 1.01 -5.25 -18.57
C ARG A 29 2.27 -5.49 -17.75
N LYS A 30 3.21 -4.54 -17.71
CA LYS A 30 4.39 -4.61 -16.85
C LYS A 30 3.97 -4.49 -15.38
N LEU A 31 3.20 -3.45 -15.05
CA LEU A 31 2.66 -3.26 -13.69
C LEU A 31 1.80 -4.43 -13.23
N ASP A 32 0.97 -5.00 -14.10
CA ASP A 32 0.16 -6.18 -13.75
C ASP A 32 1.02 -7.37 -13.34
N ARG A 33 2.12 -7.63 -14.07
CA ARG A 33 3.06 -8.70 -13.73
C ARG A 33 3.76 -8.41 -12.40
N ASP A 34 4.23 -7.18 -12.22
CA ASP A 34 4.94 -6.77 -11.01
C ASP A 34 4.03 -6.84 -9.77
N ILE A 35 2.77 -6.44 -9.88
CA ILE A 35 1.76 -6.56 -8.80
C ILE A 35 1.52 -8.03 -8.44
N VAL A 36 1.38 -8.93 -9.42
CA VAL A 36 1.19 -10.36 -9.18
C VAL A 36 2.44 -10.98 -8.53
N GLN A 37 3.63 -10.57 -8.98
CA GLN A 37 4.89 -10.99 -8.39
C GLN A 37 5.00 -10.54 -6.93
N LEU A 38 4.70 -9.27 -6.63
CA LEU A 38 4.69 -8.74 -5.27
C LEU A 38 3.69 -9.47 -4.36
N LYS A 39 2.48 -9.81 -4.84
CA LYS A 39 1.54 -10.65 -4.07
C LYS A 39 2.14 -12.00 -3.70
N THR A 40 2.90 -12.61 -4.60
CA THR A 40 3.56 -13.90 -4.34
C THR A 40 4.66 -13.74 -3.29
N VAL A 41 5.44 -12.66 -3.37
CA VAL A 41 6.48 -12.34 -2.38
C VAL A 41 5.82 -12.05 -1.02
N GLU A 42 4.75 -11.27 -0.97
CA GLU A 42 3.99 -10.96 0.25
C GLU A 42 3.55 -12.24 0.98
N GLN A 43 3.00 -13.22 0.24
CA GLN A 43 2.58 -14.50 0.80
C GLN A 43 3.76 -15.31 1.38
N LYS A 44 4.91 -15.30 0.69
CA LYS A 44 6.13 -15.95 1.19
C LYS A 44 6.65 -15.27 2.45
N THR A 45 6.69 -13.94 2.48
CA THR A 45 7.12 -13.17 3.65
C THR A 45 6.22 -13.43 4.86
N LYS A 46 4.89 -13.49 4.67
CA LYS A 46 3.94 -13.93 5.71
C LYS A 46 4.25 -15.33 6.24
N ALA A 47 4.61 -16.27 5.37
CA ALA A 47 5.00 -17.61 5.79
C ALA A 47 6.32 -17.64 6.58
N LEU A 48 7.29 -16.81 6.18
CA LEU A 48 8.57 -16.66 6.89
C LEU A 48 8.37 -16.09 8.30
N ILE A 49 7.53 -15.07 8.47
CA ILE A 49 7.16 -14.51 9.79
C ILE A 49 6.60 -15.60 10.71
N LEU A 50 5.70 -16.45 10.20
CA LEU A 50 5.12 -17.54 10.97
C LEU A 50 6.17 -18.60 11.34
N GLN A 51 7.10 -18.91 10.44
CA GLN A 51 8.14 -19.90 10.66
C GLN A 51 9.17 -19.41 11.69
N SER A 52 9.62 -18.17 11.58
CA SER A 52 10.57 -17.55 12.52
C SER A 52 9.95 -17.39 13.91
N SER A 53 8.68 -16.99 14.00
CA SER A 53 7.94 -16.90 15.26
C SER A 53 7.85 -18.26 15.97
N LYS A 54 7.47 -19.32 15.24
CA LYS A 54 7.43 -20.69 15.79
C LYS A 54 8.81 -21.20 16.22
N ARG A 55 9.87 -20.84 15.50
CA ARG A 55 11.25 -21.19 15.87
C ARG A 55 11.66 -20.52 17.18
N ALA A 56 11.28 -19.26 17.36
CA ALA A 56 11.56 -18.52 18.59
C ALA A 56 10.93 -19.19 19.82
N GLN A 57 9.72 -19.75 19.67
CA GLN A 57 9.02 -20.47 20.74
C GLN A 57 9.62 -21.84 21.05
N ARG A 58 10.12 -22.58 20.04
CA ARG A 58 10.59 -23.97 20.21
C ARG A 58 12.05 -24.10 20.63
N SER A 59 12.88 -23.08 20.37
CA SER A 59 14.32 -23.16 20.59
C SER A 59 14.79 -21.98 21.44
N PRO A 60 14.83 -22.12 22.79
CA PRO A 60 15.25 -21.05 23.70
C PRO A 60 16.63 -20.47 23.35
N ASN A 61 17.57 -21.33 22.93
CA ASN A 61 18.93 -20.92 22.54
C ASN A 61 18.97 -20.03 21.28
N GLN A 62 17.94 -20.10 20.43
CA GLN A 62 17.84 -19.30 19.19
C GLN A 62 16.70 -18.26 19.27
N ALA A 63 16.05 -18.11 20.43
CA ALA A 63 14.85 -17.29 20.56
C ALA A 63 15.12 -15.81 20.25
N LYS A 64 16.26 -15.26 20.70
CA LYS A 64 16.65 -13.88 20.42
C LYS A 64 16.85 -13.64 18.92
N GLN A 65 17.59 -14.54 18.26
CA GLN A 65 17.84 -14.45 16.82
C GLN A 65 16.55 -14.60 16.01
N ALA A 66 15.74 -15.61 16.30
CA ALA A 66 14.48 -15.85 15.59
C ALA A 66 13.46 -14.71 15.79
N SER A 67 13.47 -14.06 16.96
CA SER A 67 12.65 -12.86 17.21
C SER A 67 13.12 -11.65 16.39
N ALA A 68 14.43 -11.46 16.24
CA ALA A 68 14.98 -10.42 15.38
C ALA A 68 14.65 -10.66 13.90
N GLU A 69 14.81 -11.90 13.41
CA GLU A 69 14.41 -12.30 12.05
C GLU A 69 12.93 -12.02 11.79
N THR A 70 12.07 -12.32 12.77
CA THR A 70 10.62 -12.06 12.67
C THR A 70 10.31 -10.57 12.48
N ARG A 71 11.02 -9.67 13.20
CA ARG A 71 10.88 -8.22 13.02
C ARG A 71 11.39 -7.74 11.66
N ILE A 72 12.50 -8.30 11.18
CA ILE A 72 13.04 -7.97 9.85
C ILE A 72 12.04 -8.34 8.76
N PHE A 73 11.46 -9.54 8.81
CA PHE A 73 10.44 -9.94 7.85
C PHE A 73 9.16 -9.11 7.94
N ALA A 74 8.79 -8.60 9.12
CA ALA A 74 7.66 -7.70 9.26
C ALA A 74 7.92 -6.32 8.61
N ARG A 75 9.11 -5.73 8.78
CA ARG A 75 9.50 -4.51 8.06
C ARG A 75 9.46 -4.72 6.56
N GLU A 76 10.01 -5.83 6.08
CA GLU A 76 9.96 -6.17 4.65
C GLU A 76 8.52 -6.32 4.14
N LEU A 77 7.62 -6.89 4.96
CA LEU A 77 6.20 -7.00 4.61
C LEU A 77 5.53 -5.62 4.45
N ILE A 78 5.88 -4.65 5.29
CA ILE A 78 5.41 -3.25 5.16
C ILE A 78 5.89 -2.66 3.83
N ARG A 79 7.18 -2.80 3.51
CA ARG A 79 7.77 -2.33 2.24
C ARG A 79 7.06 -2.92 1.02
N ILE A 80 6.82 -4.24 1.03
CA ILE A 80 6.09 -4.93 -0.05
C ILE A 80 4.66 -4.38 -0.20
N ARG A 81 3.96 -4.12 0.91
CA ARG A 81 2.60 -3.55 0.89
C ARG A 81 2.59 -2.12 0.33
N LYS A 82 3.50 -1.25 0.79
CA LYS A 82 3.68 0.11 0.26
C LYS A 82 3.99 0.08 -1.24
N GLN A 83 4.91 -0.78 -1.67
CA GLN A 83 5.25 -0.93 -3.09
C GLN A 83 4.05 -1.44 -3.91
N SER A 84 3.29 -2.42 -3.41
CA SER A 84 2.10 -2.93 -4.09
C SER A 84 1.03 -1.84 -4.26
N GLN A 85 0.79 -1.02 -3.22
CA GLN A 85 -0.13 0.11 -3.27
C GLN A 85 0.33 1.18 -4.27
N ARG A 86 1.63 1.50 -4.29
CA ARG A 86 2.21 2.42 -5.27
C ARG A 86 1.95 1.94 -6.68
N LEU A 87 2.33 0.70 -7.02
CA LEU A 87 2.12 0.14 -8.36
C LEU A 87 0.63 0.07 -8.76
N ALA A 88 -0.27 -0.23 -7.82
CA ALA A 88 -1.71 -0.23 -8.07
C ALA A 88 -2.22 1.18 -8.41
N THR A 89 -1.76 2.19 -7.69
CA THR A 89 -2.09 3.61 -7.95
C THR A 89 -1.54 4.05 -9.31
N SER A 90 -0.30 3.69 -9.63
CA SER A 90 0.33 3.97 -10.93
C SER A 90 -0.41 3.31 -12.09
N LYS A 91 -0.93 2.08 -11.89
CA LYS A 91 -1.76 1.41 -12.88
C LYS A 91 -3.05 2.19 -13.14
N ALA A 92 -3.72 2.67 -12.08
CA ALA A 92 -4.93 3.48 -12.20
C ALA A 92 -4.65 4.80 -12.94
N GLN A 93 -3.55 5.48 -12.61
CA GLN A 93 -3.08 6.68 -13.33
C GLN A 93 -2.84 6.40 -14.82
N LEU A 94 -2.19 5.28 -15.16
CA LEU A 94 -1.99 4.90 -16.56
C LEU A 94 -3.29 4.60 -17.31
N GLN A 95 -4.27 3.99 -16.64
CA GLN A 95 -5.59 3.76 -17.22
C GLN A 95 -6.32 5.07 -17.48
N SER A 96 -6.25 6.02 -16.53
CA SER A 96 -6.75 7.39 -16.69
C SER A 96 -6.12 8.07 -17.91
N VAL A 97 -4.79 8.08 -17.99
CA VAL A 97 -4.04 8.64 -19.14
C VAL A 97 -4.47 7.95 -20.44
N SER A 98 -4.64 6.62 -20.46
CA SER A 98 -5.12 5.90 -21.64
C SER A 98 -6.47 6.42 -22.11
N MET A 99 -7.42 6.64 -21.20
CA MET A 99 -8.75 7.14 -21.55
C MET A 99 -8.68 8.56 -22.10
N GLN A 100 -8.01 9.46 -21.37
CA GLN A 100 -7.87 10.87 -21.75
C GLN A 100 -7.12 11.06 -23.08
N VAL A 101 -6.10 10.23 -23.36
CA VAL A 101 -5.40 10.27 -24.65
C VAL A 101 -6.31 9.82 -25.78
N ASN A 102 -7.07 8.73 -25.62
CA ASN A 102 -8.01 8.28 -26.65
C ASN A 102 -9.11 9.32 -26.89
N GLU A 103 -9.60 9.98 -25.83
CA GLU A 103 -10.53 11.10 -25.93
C GLU A 103 -9.93 12.27 -26.71
N ALA A 104 -8.71 12.72 -26.37
CA ALA A 104 -8.06 13.83 -27.07
C ALA A 104 -7.88 13.58 -28.58
N PHE A 105 -7.52 12.35 -28.96
CA PHE A 105 -7.43 11.96 -30.37
C PHE A 105 -8.81 11.82 -31.05
N ALA A 106 -9.85 11.42 -30.32
CA ALA A 106 -11.22 11.39 -30.84
C ALA A 106 -11.76 12.80 -31.10
N VAL A 107 -11.56 13.72 -30.14
CA VAL A 107 -11.89 15.15 -30.28
C VAL A 107 -11.18 15.75 -31.49
N ARG A 108 -9.87 15.48 -31.67
CA ARG A 108 -9.14 15.89 -32.89
C ARG A 108 -9.82 15.45 -34.18
N LYS A 109 -10.33 14.22 -34.21
CA LYS A 109 -10.96 13.66 -35.41
C LYS A 109 -12.29 14.34 -35.72
N ILE A 110 -13.01 14.78 -34.70
CA ILE A 110 -14.33 15.42 -34.83
C ILE A 110 -14.17 16.92 -35.10
N GLU A 111 -13.40 17.62 -34.27
CA GLU A 111 -13.27 19.09 -34.29
C GLU A 111 -12.11 19.58 -35.18
N GLY A 112 -11.19 18.69 -35.58
CA GLY A 112 -9.99 19.03 -36.35
C GLY A 112 -8.86 19.62 -35.51
N SER A 113 -9.14 20.08 -34.28
CA SER A 113 -8.17 20.61 -33.31
C SER A 113 -7.97 19.69 -32.11
N ILE A 114 -6.74 19.63 -31.58
CA ILE A 114 -6.46 19.08 -30.25
C ILE A 114 -6.45 20.23 -29.25
N ARG A 115 -7.10 20.03 -28.10
CA ARG A 115 -6.90 20.86 -26.91
C ARG A 115 -5.83 20.26 -26.04
N ALA A 116 -4.87 21.08 -25.61
CA ALA A 116 -3.88 20.65 -24.63
C ALA A 116 -4.56 20.34 -23.27
N SER A 117 -4.15 19.26 -22.63
CA SER A 117 -4.68 18.81 -21.34
C SER A 117 -3.60 18.86 -20.26
N THR A 118 -3.79 19.76 -19.30
CA THR A 118 -2.96 19.85 -18.10
C THR A 118 -3.14 18.65 -17.17
N GLY A 119 -4.31 17.98 -17.23
CA GLY A 119 -4.59 16.75 -16.49
C GLY A 119 -3.73 15.59 -16.98
N ILE A 120 -3.70 15.35 -18.30
CA ILE A 120 -2.83 14.32 -18.91
C ILE A 120 -1.36 14.63 -18.57
N MET A 121 -0.98 15.92 -18.65
CA MET A 121 0.38 16.36 -18.36
C MET A 121 0.80 16.02 -16.91
N LYS A 122 -0.07 16.30 -15.93
CA LYS A 122 0.18 16.00 -14.52
C LYS A 122 0.31 14.50 -14.26
N ASP A 123 -0.62 13.70 -14.79
CA ASP A 123 -0.63 12.25 -14.61
C ASP A 123 0.60 11.60 -15.28
N VAL A 124 1.00 12.07 -16.46
CA VAL A 124 2.21 11.57 -17.13
C VAL A 124 3.47 11.95 -16.33
N ASN A 125 3.52 13.17 -15.77
CA ASN A 125 4.65 13.60 -14.95
C ASN A 125 4.79 12.77 -13.66
N SER A 126 3.68 12.47 -12.96
CA SER A 126 3.73 11.59 -11.78
C SER A 126 4.22 10.19 -12.16
N LEU A 127 3.84 9.68 -13.33
CA LEU A 127 4.26 8.38 -13.82
C LEU A 127 5.74 8.32 -14.25
N VAL A 128 6.33 9.41 -14.74
CA VAL A 128 7.76 9.48 -15.09
C VAL A 128 8.65 9.31 -13.85
N ARG A 129 8.17 9.73 -12.67
CA ARG A 129 8.91 9.63 -11.39
C ARG A 129 9.03 8.20 -10.87
N LEU A 130 8.25 7.26 -11.41
CA LEU A 130 8.34 5.85 -11.02
C LEU A 130 9.50 5.16 -11.74
N PRO A 131 10.49 4.60 -11.02
CA PRO A 131 11.65 3.95 -11.63
C PRO A 131 11.28 2.85 -12.63
N GLU A 132 10.17 2.15 -12.39
CA GLU A 132 9.69 1.08 -13.25
C GLU A 132 9.18 1.59 -14.61
N LEU A 133 8.84 2.88 -14.73
CA LEU A 133 8.16 3.49 -15.88
C LEU A 133 8.91 4.68 -16.50
N THR A 134 9.96 5.21 -15.86
CA THR A 134 10.64 6.47 -16.26
C THR A 134 10.98 6.53 -17.75
N GLY A 135 11.58 5.48 -18.31
CA GLY A 135 11.99 5.47 -19.72
C GLY A 135 10.82 5.56 -20.68
N THR A 136 9.84 4.68 -20.52
CA THR A 136 8.69 4.58 -21.43
C THR A 136 7.69 5.74 -21.26
N MET A 137 7.58 6.31 -20.05
CA MET A 137 6.74 7.49 -19.82
C MET A 137 7.37 8.76 -20.35
N ARG A 138 8.70 8.87 -20.36
CA ARG A 138 9.40 9.96 -21.04
C ARG A 138 9.18 9.90 -22.54
N GLU A 139 9.23 8.71 -23.14
CA GLU A 139 8.88 8.51 -24.55
C GLU A 139 7.41 8.86 -24.83
N LEU A 140 6.49 8.41 -23.98
CA LEU A 140 5.06 8.75 -24.10
C LEU A 140 4.85 10.27 -24.03
N SER A 141 5.47 10.94 -23.05
CA SER A 141 5.42 12.39 -22.89
C SER A 141 5.86 13.11 -24.17
N GLN A 142 6.99 12.71 -24.76
CA GLN A 142 7.48 13.28 -26.01
C GLN A 142 6.50 13.09 -27.18
N GLU A 143 5.85 11.94 -27.29
CA GLU A 143 4.84 11.69 -28.33
C GLU A 143 3.57 12.51 -28.11
N LEU A 144 3.17 12.73 -26.85
CA LEU A 144 2.03 13.57 -26.51
C LEU A 144 2.31 15.06 -26.77
N VAL A 145 3.54 15.53 -26.51
CA VAL A 145 4.00 16.88 -26.88
C VAL A 145 3.96 17.06 -28.39
N LYS A 146 4.52 16.11 -29.16
CA LYS A 146 4.47 16.12 -30.63
C LYS A 146 3.04 16.08 -31.19
N ALA A 147 2.12 15.44 -30.47
CA ALA A 147 0.71 15.41 -30.83
C ALA A 147 -0.03 16.72 -30.47
N GLY A 148 0.56 17.58 -29.64
CA GLY A 148 -0.08 18.79 -29.12
C GLY A 148 -1.10 18.53 -28.02
N ILE A 149 -1.06 17.33 -27.41
CA ILE A 149 -1.99 16.92 -26.34
C ILE A 149 -1.54 17.45 -24.99
N ILE A 150 -0.24 17.57 -24.78
CA ILE A 150 0.35 18.21 -23.61
C ILE A 150 1.33 19.27 -24.05
N GLU A 151 1.54 20.27 -23.21
CA GLU A 151 2.52 21.32 -23.45
C GLU A 151 3.94 20.79 -23.14
N GLU A 152 4.94 21.38 -23.80
CA GLU A 152 6.33 21.08 -23.50
C GLU A 152 6.64 21.58 -22.10
N MET A 153 6.81 20.65 -21.16
CA MET A 153 7.23 20.98 -19.81
C MET A 153 8.65 21.56 -19.87
N VAL A 154 8.77 22.88 -19.70
CA VAL A 154 10.02 23.49 -19.23
C VAL A 154 10.30 22.84 -17.88
N ALA A 155 11.52 22.36 -17.67
CA ALA A 155 11.91 21.55 -16.52
C ALA A 155 11.86 22.36 -15.20
N ASP A 156 10.68 22.72 -14.74
CA ASP A 156 10.44 23.06 -13.35
C ASP A 156 10.32 21.75 -12.60
N SER A 157 11.48 21.24 -12.23
CA SER A 157 11.65 20.26 -11.17
C SER A 157 11.15 20.86 -9.86
N LEU A 158 9.83 20.92 -9.69
CA LEU A 158 9.22 20.95 -8.37
C LEU A 158 9.22 19.50 -7.87
N PRO A 159 10.02 19.18 -6.84
CA PRO A 159 9.91 17.91 -6.17
C PRO A 159 8.56 17.90 -5.45
N ASP A 160 7.59 17.15 -5.97
CA ASP A 160 6.58 16.59 -5.08
C ASP A 160 7.31 15.51 -4.29
N ASP A 161 7.79 15.92 -3.13
CA ASP A 161 8.51 15.10 -2.15
C ASP A 161 7.66 13.92 -1.63
N GLU A 162 6.35 13.89 -1.95
CA GLU A 162 5.42 12.85 -1.53
C GLU A 162 5.67 11.47 -2.15
N LEU A 163 6.37 11.36 -3.29
CA LEU A 163 6.59 10.07 -3.97
C LEU A 163 7.95 9.44 -3.69
N LEU A 164 8.86 10.19 -3.08
CA LEU A 164 10.15 9.73 -2.57
C LEU A 164 10.10 9.77 -1.04
N GLU A 165 9.18 9.01 -0.44
CA GLU A 165 9.35 8.53 0.95
C GLU A 165 10.65 7.71 0.98
N GLY A 166 11.78 8.40 1.14
CA GLY A 166 13.07 7.80 1.44
C GLY A 166 12.98 7.18 2.82
N GLU A 167 13.23 5.87 2.89
CA GLU A 167 13.49 5.08 4.11
C GLU A 167 13.10 5.74 5.44
N ASP A 168 11.83 6.10 5.61
CA ASP A 168 11.31 6.36 6.94
C ASP A 168 11.45 5.03 7.67
N GLU A 169 12.24 5.03 8.76
CA GLU A 169 12.29 3.90 9.67
C GLU A 169 10.85 3.50 9.97
N GLU A 170 10.44 2.31 9.51
CA GLU A 170 9.05 1.91 9.67
C GLU A 170 8.72 1.95 11.15
N ALA A 171 7.76 2.80 11.53
CA ALA A 171 7.47 3.08 12.93
C ALA A 171 7.30 1.73 13.66
N GLU A 172 7.95 1.56 14.82
CA GLU A 172 7.91 0.27 15.52
C GLU A 172 6.47 -0.17 15.81
N ALA A 173 5.56 0.79 16.00
CA ALA A 173 4.12 0.56 16.11
C ALA A 173 3.49 -0.09 14.86
N GLU A 174 3.91 0.29 13.65
CA GLU A 174 3.44 -0.33 12.41
C GLU A 174 3.97 -1.77 12.28
N VAL A 175 5.23 -2.00 12.67
CA VAL A 175 5.82 -3.33 12.71
C VAL A 175 5.06 -4.24 13.68
N GLU A 176 4.76 -3.75 14.87
CA GLU A 176 4.00 -4.49 15.88
C GLU A 176 2.58 -4.80 15.40
N LYS A 177 1.90 -3.83 14.77
CA LYS A 177 0.58 -4.03 14.17
C LYS A 177 0.60 -5.15 13.12
N VAL A 178 1.56 -5.13 12.20
CA VAL A 178 1.69 -6.15 11.15
C VAL A 178 1.99 -7.53 11.74
N LEU A 179 2.84 -7.59 12.77
CA LEU A 179 3.09 -8.83 13.51
C LEU A 179 1.82 -9.36 14.17
N GLY A 180 1.04 -8.49 14.81
CA GLY A 180 -0.27 -8.82 15.36
C GLY A 180 -1.20 -9.41 14.31
N GLU A 181 -1.37 -8.73 13.17
CA GLU A 181 -2.21 -9.18 12.05
C GLU A 181 -1.81 -10.58 11.55
N VAL A 182 -0.51 -10.81 11.31
CA VAL A 182 -0.02 -12.06 10.71
C VAL A 182 -0.05 -13.22 11.70
N LEU A 183 0.32 -12.98 12.96
CA LEU A 183 0.38 -14.02 13.98
C LEU A 183 -1.02 -14.35 14.50
N GLN A 184 -1.84 -13.35 14.83
CA GLN A 184 -3.23 -13.57 15.30
C GLN A 184 -4.15 -14.09 14.20
N GLY A 185 -3.96 -13.68 12.93
CA GLY A 185 -4.75 -14.17 11.79
C GLY A 185 -4.66 -15.68 11.56
N ARG A 186 -3.69 -16.37 12.16
CA ARG A 186 -3.56 -17.84 12.13
C ARG A 186 -3.63 -18.50 13.51
N LEU A 187 -3.28 -17.80 14.60
CA LEU A 187 -3.44 -18.27 15.98
C LEU A 187 -4.89 -18.16 16.48
N GLY A 188 -5.70 -17.26 15.93
CA GLY A 188 -7.13 -17.11 16.25
C GLY A 188 -8.01 -18.29 15.81
N LYS A 189 -7.46 -19.30 15.14
CA LYS A 189 -8.14 -20.57 14.86
C LYS A 189 -7.82 -21.70 15.84
N VAL A 190 -6.95 -21.48 16.83
CA VAL A 190 -6.60 -22.53 17.80
C VAL A 190 -7.03 -22.18 19.23
N GLU A 191 -7.16 -20.92 19.61
CA GLU A 191 -7.59 -20.57 20.98
C GLU A 191 -8.55 -19.39 20.96
N ASN A 192 -9.85 -19.70 20.84
CA ASN A 192 -10.88 -18.85 21.42
C ASN A 192 -11.90 -19.74 22.16
N LYS A 193 -11.38 -20.48 23.13
CA LYS A 193 -12.10 -20.81 24.36
C LYS A 193 -11.51 -19.94 25.47
N ARG A 194 -11.51 -18.62 25.26
CA ARG A 194 -11.20 -17.67 26.32
C ARG A 194 -12.47 -17.54 27.14
N VAL A 195 -12.35 -17.99 28.40
CA VAL A 195 -13.33 -17.77 29.47
C VAL A 195 -13.73 -16.30 29.45
N GLU A 196 -15.03 -16.05 29.46
CA GLU A 196 -15.60 -14.71 29.58
C GLU A 196 -15.21 -14.11 30.93
N GLU A 197 -14.19 -13.26 30.94
CA GLU A 197 -14.00 -12.28 31.99
C GLU A 197 -14.63 -10.97 31.52
N LYS A 198 -15.74 -10.62 32.17
CA LYS A 198 -16.41 -9.33 32.02
C LYS A 198 -15.49 -8.19 32.51
N PRO A 199 -15.58 -6.98 31.95
CA PRO A 199 -14.74 -5.87 32.36
C PRO A 199 -15.12 -5.39 33.77
N VAL A 200 -14.12 -5.27 34.64
CA VAL A 200 -14.20 -4.54 35.91
C VAL A 200 -14.33 -3.05 35.57
N GLN A 201 -15.46 -2.45 35.94
CA GLN A 201 -15.60 -1.00 36.09
C GLN A 201 -15.41 -0.67 37.57
N GLU A 202 -14.45 0.19 37.86
CA GLU A 202 -14.29 0.79 39.19
C GLU A 202 -15.35 1.88 39.39
N THR A 203 -16.17 1.74 40.43
CA THR A 203 -16.74 2.85 41.21
C THR A 203 -16.80 2.45 42.69
N PRO A 204 -16.62 3.40 43.62
CA PRO A 204 -16.07 3.17 44.96
C PRO A 204 -17.14 3.16 46.07
N GLU A 205 -16.74 2.67 47.25
CA GLU A 205 -17.32 2.91 48.59
C GLU A 205 -18.54 2.09 49.10
N GLU A 206 -19.30 1.36 48.28
CA GLU A 206 -20.46 0.58 48.82
C GLU A 206 -20.10 -0.84 49.35
N GLU A 207 -18.98 -1.45 48.95
CA GLU A 207 -18.63 -2.82 49.37
C GLU A 207 -17.95 -2.92 50.75
N GLU A 208 -17.43 -1.81 51.30
CA GLU A 208 -16.77 -1.82 52.62
C GLU A 208 -17.81 -1.80 53.76
N GLU A 209 -18.92 -1.06 53.61
CA GLU A 209 -20.00 -1.02 54.62
C GLU A 209 -20.71 -2.39 54.76
N ASP A 210 -20.90 -3.11 53.64
CA ASP A 210 -21.51 -4.45 53.63
C ASP A 210 -20.59 -5.49 54.31
N GLN A 211 -19.26 -5.35 54.19
CA GLN A 211 -18.32 -6.25 54.84
C GLN A 211 -18.25 -6.02 56.36
N GLU A 212 -18.34 -4.77 56.83
CA GLU A 212 -18.37 -4.46 58.26
C GLU A 212 -19.65 -4.96 58.94
N MET A 213 -20.82 -4.76 58.32
CA MET A 213 -22.09 -5.27 58.87
C MET A 213 -22.12 -6.80 58.98
N VAL A 214 -21.57 -7.51 57.99
CA VAL A 214 -21.50 -8.98 58.00
C VAL A 214 -20.51 -9.49 59.05
N LEU A 215 -19.38 -8.79 59.27
CA LEU A 215 -18.42 -9.12 60.32
C LEU A 215 -19.00 -8.90 61.72
N GLU A 216 -19.84 -7.89 61.89
CA GLU A 216 -20.51 -7.59 63.17
C GLU A 216 -21.60 -8.62 63.50
N GLU A 217 -22.37 -9.06 62.50
CA GLU A 217 -23.33 -10.15 62.64
C GLU A 217 -22.64 -11.48 63.01
N MET A 218 -21.46 -11.74 62.44
CA MET A 218 -20.63 -12.91 62.76
C MET A 218 -20.06 -12.86 64.18
N ARG A 219 -19.73 -11.67 64.70
CA ARG A 219 -19.30 -11.49 66.10
C ARG A 219 -20.44 -11.74 67.08
N GLY A 220 -21.64 -11.23 66.81
CA GLY A 220 -22.81 -11.47 67.66
C GLY A 220 -23.20 -12.96 67.75
N ARG A 221 -23.09 -13.69 66.64
CA ARG A 221 -23.30 -15.15 66.62
C ARG A 221 -22.27 -15.92 67.45
N LEU A 222 -21.02 -15.44 67.51
CA LEU A 222 -19.95 -16.08 68.30
C LEU A 222 -20.05 -15.77 69.80
N GLU A 223 -20.60 -14.61 70.17
CA GLU A 223 -20.85 -14.28 71.58
C GLU A 223 -22.05 -15.04 72.16
N ALA A 224 -23.10 -15.27 71.36
CA ALA A 224 -24.23 -16.12 71.75
C ALA A 224 -23.85 -17.60 71.99
N LEU A 225 -22.69 -18.04 71.50
CA LEU A 225 -22.13 -19.38 71.74
C LEU A 225 -21.19 -19.43 72.95
N LYS A 226 -20.92 -18.30 73.60
CA LYS A 226 -20.06 -18.19 74.79
C LYS A 226 -20.83 -17.97 76.10
N SER A 227 -22.17 -17.93 76.05
CA SER A 227 -23.08 -17.99 77.21
C SER A 227 -23.75 -19.36 77.29
#